data_AF-A0A9R1CU64-F1
#
_entry.id   AF-A0A9R1CU64-F1
#
_cell.length_a   1.000
_cell.length_b   1.000
_cell.length_c   1.000
_cell.angle_alpha   90.00
_cell.angle_beta   90.00
_cell.angle_gamma   90.00
#
_symmetry.space_group_name_H-M   'P 1'
#
loop_
_entity.id
_entity.type
_entity.pdbx_description
1 polymer ?
#
loop_
_entity_poly.entity_id
_entity_poly.type
_entity_poly.pdbx_seq_one_letter_code
_entity_poly.pdbx_strand_id
1 'polypeptide(L)'
;MSRALFGILGTFLAAFPDRTVDLYETLAFENPEEATPKGWLGPTVRAEGIAYVLVAVVGGRVYDRLLDVVGVFAALALCFPRRYLETGGRLVYEDADSLAWREEFVTAARVLGAVFLVLSVRAYRKRSDADDGN
;
A
#
# COMPACT_ATOMS: atom_id res chain seq x y z
N MET A 1 -9.29 6.13 -14.58
CA MET A 1 -8.47 7.03 -13.73
C MET A 1 -7.56 6.26 -12.79
N SER A 2 -8.08 5.35 -11.97
CA SER A 2 -7.26 4.57 -11.01
C SER A 2 -6.11 3.78 -11.65
N ARG A 3 -6.29 3.18 -12.83
CA ARG A 3 -5.24 2.42 -13.53
C ARG A 3 -4.00 3.26 -13.87
N ALA A 4 -4.18 4.51 -14.30
CA ALA A 4 -3.06 5.42 -14.57
C ALA A 4 -2.31 5.77 -13.28
N LEU A 5 -3.03 5.95 -12.18
CA LEU A 5 -2.44 6.17 -10.85
C LEU A 5 -1.56 4.99 -10.43
N PHE A 6 -2.07 3.75 -10.53
CA PHE A 6 -1.29 2.55 -10.22
C PHE A 6 -0.09 2.38 -11.16
N GLY A 7 -0.22 2.73 -12.44
CA GLY A 7 0.89 2.69 -13.40
C GLY A 7 2.00 3.69 -13.06
N ILE A 8 1.65 4.93 -12.72
CA ILE A 8 2.60 5.97 -12.31
C ILE A 8 3.27 5.59 -10.99
N LEU A 9 2.48 5.21 -9.99
CA LEU A 9 2.97 4.77 -8.68
C LEU A 9 3.91 3.57 -8.83
N GLY A 10 3.48 2.54 -9.56
CA GLY A 10 4.28 1.34 -9.79
C GLY A 10 5.59 1.63 -10.50
N THR A 11 5.58 2.53 -11.49
CA THR A 11 6.80 2.95 -12.18
C THR A 11 7.77 3.63 -11.23
N PHE A 12 7.27 4.50 -10.35
CA PHE A 12 8.10 5.18 -9.35
C PHE A 12 8.71 4.19 -8.35
N LEU A 13 7.92 3.28 -7.78
CA LEU A 13 8.40 2.23 -6.87
C LEU A 13 9.45 1.32 -7.53
N ALA A 14 9.23 0.97 -8.80
CA ALA A 14 10.15 0.11 -9.55
C ALA A 14 11.47 0.79 -9.92
N ALA A 15 11.43 2.10 -10.18
CA ALA A 15 12.59 2.88 -10.59
C ALA A 15 13.43 3.37 -9.41
N PHE A 16 12.79 3.71 -8.29
CA PHE A 16 13.44 4.31 -7.13
C PHE A 16 13.00 3.62 -5.82
N PRO A 17 13.30 2.32 -5.64
CA PRO A 17 12.90 1.59 -4.44
C PRO A 17 13.51 2.21 -3.17
N ASP A 18 14.82 2.48 -3.17
CA ASP A 18 15.53 2.99 -2.00
C ASP A 18 14.99 4.38 -1.58
N ARG A 19 14.79 5.29 -2.55
CA ARG A 19 14.19 6.60 -2.25
C ARG A 19 12.76 6.51 -1.73
N THR A 20 12.01 5.49 -2.14
CA THR A 20 10.65 5.29 -1.63
C THR A 20 10.69 4.87 -0.16
N VAL A 21 11.63 3.99 0.19
CA VAL A 21 11.88 3.57 1.57
C VAL A 21 12.34 4.75 2.43
N ASP A 22 13.34 5.52 1.98
CA ASP A 22 13.86 6.69 2.71
C ASP A 22 12.75 7.75 2.96
N LEU A 23 11.93 8.01 1.93
CA LEU A 23 10.82 8.95 2.03
C LEU A 23 9.75 8.45 2.99
N TYR A 24 9.44 7.15 2.93
CA TYR A 24 8.51 6.52 3.86
C TYR A 24 9.01 6.67 5.29
N GLU A 25 10.26 6.33 5.56
CA GLU A 25 10.88 6.43 6.89
C GLU A 25 10.81 7.84 7.44
N THR A 26 11.20 8.82 6.64
CA THR A 26 11.18 10.25 7.01
C THR A 26 9.77 10.73 7.38
N LEU A 27 8.75 10.25 6.67
CA LEU A 27 7.35 10.64 6.89
C LEU A 27 6.67 9.81 7.98
N ALA A 28 7.08 8.55 8.17
CA ALA A 28 6.42 7.59 9.04
C ALA A 28 6.97 7.62 10.47
N PHE A 29 8.28 7.78 10.62
CA PHE A 29 8.96 7.65 11.90
C PHE A 29 9.35 9.00 12.49
N GLU A 30 9.25 9.09 13.82
CA GLU A 30 9.79 10.22 14.58
C GLU A 30 11.33 10.19 14.59
N ASN A 31 11.89 8.98 14.58
CA ASN A 31 13.32 8.63 14.60
C ASN A 31 13.73 7.83 13.33
N PRO A 32 13.68 8.43 12.13
CA PRO A 32 14.00 7.73 10.88
C PRO A 32 15.44 7.19 10.82
N GLU A 33 16.38 7.83 11.51
CA GLU A 33 17.78 7.41 11.60
C GLU A 33 18.01 6.07 12.33
N GLU A 34 17.03 5.63 13.12
CA GLU A 34 17.06 4.33 13.80
C GLU A 34 16.42 3.22 12.95
N ALA A 35 15.88 3.56 11.77
CA ALA A 35 15.28 2.59 10.86
C ALA A 35 16.37 1.78 10.15
N THR A 36 16.47 0.50 10.51
CA THR A 36 17.29 -0.49 9.80
C THR A 36 16.40 -1.35 8.89
N PRO A 37 16.18 -0.97 7.62
CA PRO A 37 15.41 -1.78 6.70
C PRO A 37 16.14 -3.08 6.38
N LYS A 38 15.41 -4.19 6.34
CA LYS A 38 15.99 -5.49 5.95
C LYS A 38 16.48 -5.44 4.51
N GLY A 39 17.58 -6.14 4.22
CA GLY A 39 18.20 -6.13 2.88
C GLY A 39 17.30 -6.61 1.71
N TRP A 40 16.17 -7.25 2.00
CA TRP A 40 15.17 -7.66 1.00
C TRP A 40 14.04 -6.64 0.79
N LEU A 41 13.96 -5.57 1.58
CA LEU A 41 12.91 -4.55 1.47
C LEU A 41 12.98 -3.83 0.13
N GLY A 42 14.15 -3.30 -0.26
CA GLY A 42 14.35 -2.63 -1.55
C GLY A 42 13.94 -3.50 -2.75
N PRO A 43 14.43 -4.75 -2.86
CA PRO A 43 13.97 -5.70 -3.87
C PRO A 43 12.46 -5.94 -3.87
N THR A 44 11.82 -5.96 -2.70
CA THR A 44 10.38 -6.19 -2.56
C THR A 44 9.57 -4.98 -3.02
N VAL A 45 9.97 -3.76 -2.64
CA VAL A 45 9.36 -2.51 -3.11
C VAL A 45 9.46 -2.42 -4.64
N ARG A 46 10.61 -2.80 -5.19
CA ARG A 46 10.79 -2.85 -6.65
C ARG A 46 9.86 -3.86 -7.32
N ALA A 47 9.73 -5.05 -6.74
CA ALA A 47 8.83 -6.08 -7.24
C ALA A 47 7.35 -5.64 -7.17
N GLU A 48 6.95 -4.97 -6.08
CA GLU A 48 5.62 -4.36 -5.93
C GLU A 48 5.36 -3.32 -7.01
N GLY A 49 6.33 -2.44 -7.27
CA GLY A 49 6.23 -1.45 -8.34
C GLY A 49 5.99 -2.08 -9.71
N ILE A 50 6.75 -3.12 -10.05
CA ILE A 50 6.58 -3.88 -11.30
C ILE A 50 5.20 -4.53 -11.34
N ALA A 51 4.74 -5.13 -10.24
CA ALA A 51 3.42 -5.74 -10.17
C ALA A 51 2.31 -4.71 -10.43
N TYR A 52 2.38 -3.51 -9.84
CA TYR A 52 1.40 -2.46 -10.11
C TYR A 52 1.39 -2.02 -11.58
N VAL A 53 2.56 -1.88 -12.21
CA VAL A 53 2.63 -1.57 -13.65
C VAL A 53 1.98 -2.66 -14.49
N LEU A 54 2.31 -3.93 -14.22
CA LEU A 54 1.75 -5.07 -14.94
C LEU A 54 0.22 -5.13 -14.79
N VAL A 55 -0.28 -4.95 -13.57
CA VAL A 55 -1.73 -4.97 -13.30
C VAL A 55 -2.43 -3.77 -13.96
N ALA A 56 -1.80 -2.59 -13.98
CA ALA A 56 -2.31 -1.42 -14.68
C ALA A 56 -2.42 -1.65 -16.19
N VAL A 57 -1.43 -2.32 -16.79
CA VAL A 57 -1.39 -2.67 -18.22
C VAL A 57 -2.42 -3.77 -18.56
N VAL A 58 -2.37 -4.91 -17.87
CA VAL A 58 -3.24 -6.07 -18.16
C VAL A 58 -4.71 -5.73 -17.92
N GLY A 59 -5.03 -5.12 -16.78
CA GLY A 59 -6.41 -4.75 -16.47
C GLY A 59 -7.38 -5.91 -16.26
N GLY A 60 -8.66 -5.60 -16.43
CA GLY A 60 -9.76 -6.57 -16.36
C GLY A 60 -9.78 -7.32 -15.03
N ARG A 61 -9.98 -8.64 -15.11
CA ARG A 61 -10.15 -9.51 -13.93
C ARG A 61 -8.96 -9.51 -12.97
N VAL A 62 -7.74 -9.30 -13.46
CA VAL A 62 -6.53 -9.23 -12.60
C VAL A 62 -6.53 -7.95 -11.78
N TYR A 63 -6.85 -6.83 -12.42
CA TYR A 63 -7.01 -5.54 -11.74
C TYR A 63 -8.12 -5.59 -10.69
N ASP A 64 -9.20 -6.30 -11.00
CA ASP A 64 -10.33 -6.47 -10.10
C ASP A 64 -9.97 -7.27 -8.85
N ARG A 65 -9.27 -8.41 -9.02
CA ARG A 65 -8.76 -9.22 -7.90
C ARG A 65 -7.77 -8.44 -7.04
N LEU A 66 -6.92 -7.62 -7.66
CA LEU A 66 -6.02 -6.75 -6.90
C LEU A 66 -6.83 -5.77 -6.03
N LEU A 67 -7.88 -5.14 -6.57
CA LEU A 67 -8.71 -4.21 -5.79
C LEU A 67 -9.44 -4.89 -4.62
N ASP A 68 -9.83 -6.16 -4.76
CA ASP A 68 -10.42 -6.92 -3.66
C ASP A 68 -9.38 -7.12 -2.54
N VAL A 69 -8.15 -7.51 -2.89
CA VAL A 69 -7.03 -7.66 -1.93
C VAL A 69 -6.69 -6.32 -1.27
N VAL A 70 -6.58 -5.25 -2.07
CA VAL A 70 -6.37 -3.87 -1.57
C VAL A 70 -7.49 -3.49 -0.61
N GLY A 71 -8.74 -3.87 -0.89
CA GLY A 71 -9.88 -3.60 -0.02
C GLY A 71 -9.75 -4.24 1.36
N VAL A 72 -9.23 -5.48 1.43
CA VAL A 72 -8.97 -6.16 2.71
C VAL A 72 -7.91 -5.42 3.52
N PHE A 73 -6.77 -5.09 2.91
CA PHE A 73 -5.72 -4.33 3.60
C PHE A 73 -6.17 -2.92 3.99
N ALA A 74 -6.96 -2.27 3.14
CA ALA A 74 -7.55 -0.96 3.41
C ALA A 74 -8.51 -0.99 4.61
N ALA A 75 -9.30 -2.07 4.75
CA ALA A 75 -10.14 -2.28 5.93
C ALA A 75 -9.29 -2.45 7.20
N LEU A 76 -8.19 -3.22 7.13
CA LEU A 76 -7.27 -3.38 8.26
C LEU A 76 -6.62 -2.05 8.65
N ALA A 77 -6.13 -1.28 7.68
CA ALA A 77 -5.56 0.04 7.90
C ALA A 77 -6.58 1.04 8.46
N LEU A 78 -7.86 0.93 8.08
CA LEU A 78 -8.93 1.78 8.60
C LEU A 78 -9.32 1.45 10.04
N CYS A 79 -9.50 0.16 10.34
CA CYS A 79 -10.00 -0.30 11.64
C CYS A 79 -8.91 -0.37 12.69
N PHE A 80 -7.69 -0.78 12.30
CA PHE A 80 -6.57 -1.00 13.20
C PHE A 80 -5.27 -0.39 12.65
N PRO A 81 -5.23 0.93 12.38
CA PRO A 81 -4.10 1.58 11.71
C PRO A 81 -2.77 1.35 12.43
N ARG A 82 -2.74 1.49 13.76
CA ARG A 82 -1.52 1.30 14.55
C ARG A 82 -1.00 -0.12 14.49
N ARG A 83 -1.88 -1.12 14.67
CA ARG A 83 -1.51 -2.54 14.59
C ARG A 83 -1.07 -2.96 13.20
N TYR A 84 -1.71 -2.41 12.16
CA TYR A 84 -1.32 -2.64 10.77
C TYR A 84 0.11 -2.15 10.52
N LEU A 85 0.43 -0.93 10.97
CA LEU A 85 1.76 -0.33 10.83
C LEU A 85 2.81 -1.05 11.68
N GLU A 86 2.55 -1.31 12.96
CA GLU A 86 3.46 -2.05 13.84
C GLU A 86 3.80 -3.45 13.28
N THR A 87 2.80 -4.16 12.74
CA THR A 87 3.00 -5.49 12.14
C THR A 87 3.83 -5.41 10.88
N GLY A 88 3.53 -4.44 10.00
CA GLY A 88 4.32 -4.19 8.78
C GLY A 88 5.75 -3.81 9.12
N GLY A 89 5.94 -2.91 10.07
CA GLY A 89 7.23 -2.47 10.57
C GLY A 89 8.09 -3.65 11.06
N ARG A 90 7.53 -4.52 11.90
CA ARG A 90 8.24 -5.71 12.41
C ARG A 90 8.62 -6.73 11.33
N LEU A 91 7.83 -6.79 10.26
CA LEU A 91 8.14 -7.61 9.10
C LEU A 91 9.36 -7.06 8.36
N VAL A 92 9.39 -5.75 8.08
CA VAL A 92 10.34 -5.13 7.15
C VAL A 92 11.58 -4.50 7.79
N TYR A 93 11.52 -4.16 9.08
CA TYR A 93 12.63 -3.57 9.85
C TYR A 93 13.23 -4.58 10.82
N GLU A 94 14.54 -4.48 11.04
CA GLU A 94 15.25 -5.27 12.04
C GLU A 94 14.95 -4.74 13.45
N ASP A 95 14.97 -3.42 13.61
CA ASP A 95 14.80 -2.72 14.90
C ASP A 95 13.40 -2.14 15.10
N ALA A 96 12.36 -2.86 14.65
CA ALA A 96 10.99 -2.33 14.65
C ALA A 96 10.46 -1.93 16.04
N ASP A 97 11.00 -2.50 17.11
CA ASP A 97 10.59 -2.20 18.49
C ASP A 97 11.11 -0.84 18.99
N SER A 98 12.15 -0.26 18.36
CA SER A 98 12.63 1.10 18.66
C SER A 98 11.95 2.18 17.80
N LEU A 99 11.21 1.80 16.76
CA LEU A 99 10.59 2.74 15.83
C LEU A 99 9.33 3.38 16.42
N ALA A 100 9.36 4.70 16.57
CA ALA A 100 8.22 5.49 16.99
C ALA A 100 7.46 6.01 15.75
N TRP A 101 6.22 5.55 15.58
CA TRP A 101 5.34 6.02 14.51
C TRP A 101 4.80 7.41 14.83
N ARG A 102 4.92 8.33 13.87
CA ARG A 102 4.26 9.64 13.95
C ARG A 102 2.75 9.47 14.00
N GLU A 103 2.08 10.12 14.96
CA GLU A 103 0.61 10.07 15.05
C GLU A 103 -0.10 10.64 13.80
N GLU A 104 0.53 11.61 13.14
CA GLU A 104 0.08 12.14 11.84
C GLU A 104 0.09 11.05 10.76
N PHE A 105 1.11 10.19 10.77
CA PHE A 105 1.24 9.09 9.82
C PHE A 105 0.23 7.98 10.11
N VAL A 106 0.00 7.64 11.39
CA VAL A 106 -1.05 6.70 11.80
C VAL A 106 -2.43 7.19 11.33
N THR A 107 -2.67 8.50 11.45
CA THR A 107 -3.91 9.14 10.96
C THR A 107 -4.00 9.10 9.44
N ALA A 108 -2.90 9.42 8.73
CA ALA A 108 -2.83 9.35 7.28
C ALA A 108 -3.10 7.92 6.77
N ALA A 109 -2.50 6.90 7.39
CA ALA A 109 -2.73 5.49 7.07
C ALA A 109 -4.21 5.11 7.23
N ARG A 110 -4.87 5.58 8.29
CA ARG A 110 -6.30 5.37 8.50
C ARG A 110 -7.16 6.02 7.40
N VAL A 111 -6.85 7.26 7.04
CA VAL A 111 -7.57 7.99 5.98
C VAL A 111 -7.37 7.33 4.63
N LEU A 112 -6.14 6.93 4.31
CA LEU A 112 -5.83 6.15 3.10
C LEU A 112 -6.60 4.83 3.09
N GLY A 113 -6.65 4.12 4.22
CA GLY A 113 -7.48 2.93 4.39
C GLY A 113 -8.95 3.20 4.08
N ALA A 114 -9.54 4.29 4.59
CA ALA A 114 -10.91 4.67 4.25
C ALA A 114 -11.10 4.91 2.75
N VAL A 115 -10.21 5.70 2.14
CA VAL A 115 -10.30 6.04 0.70
C VAL A 115 -10.20 4.79 -0.15
N PHE A 116 -9.19 3.95 0.07
CA PHE A 116 -9.01 2.71 -0.69
C PHE A 116 -10.15 1.73 -0.46
N LEU A 117 -10.69 1.62 0.76
CA LEU A 117 -11.84 0.78 1.04
C LEU A 117 -13.07 1.24 0.27
N VAL A 118 -13.37 2.54 0.24
CA VAL A 118 -14.49 3.08 -0.55
C VAL A 118 -14.30 2.80 -2.03
N LEU A 119 -13.08 2.95 -2.55
CA LEU A 119 -12.76 2.65 -3.95
C LEU A 119 -12.95 1.17 -4.27
N SER A 120 -12.47 0.26 -3.42
CA SER A 120 -12.64 -1.18 -3.58
C SER A 120 -14.11 -1.59 -3.51
N VAL A 121 -14.88 -1.07 -2.54
CA VAL A 121 -16.32 -1.34 -2.43
C VAL A 121 -17.10 -0.83 -3.64
N ARG A 122 -16.78 0.38 -4.14
CA ARG A 122 -17.39 0.91 -5.37
C ARG A 122 -17.06 0.04 -6.59
N ALA A 123 -15.81 -0.38 -6.71
CA ALA A 123 -15.39 -1.24 -7.81
C ALA A 123 -16.10 -2.60 -7.78
N TYR A 124 -16.27 -3.17 -6.58
CA TYR A 124 -17.00 -4.41 -6.36
C TYR A 124 -18.48 -4.28 -6.75
N ARG A 125 -19.18 -3.25 -6.23
CA ARG A 125 -20.60 -3.02 -6.55
C ARG A 125 -20.87 -2.85 -8.04
N LYS A 126 -20.05 -2.04 -8.71
CA LYS A 126 -20.17 -1.84 -10.17
C LYS A 126 -20.05 -3.16 -10.95
N ARG A 127 -19.31 -4.13 -10.40
CA ARG A 127 -19.16 -5.46 -10.98
C ARG A 127 -20.40 -6.32 -10.75
N SER A 128 -20.91 -6.36 -9.52
CA SER A 128 -22.13 -7.09 -9.17
C SER A 128 -23.33 -6.60 -9.99
N ASP A 129 -23.50 -5.29 -10.13
CA ASP A 129 -24.59 -4.70 -10.92
C ASP A 129 -24.49 -5.05 -12.42
N ALA A 130 -23.28 -5.34 -12.92
CA ALA A 130 -23.07 -5.75 -14.31
C ALA A 130 -23.29 -7.25 -14.55
N ASP A 131 -23.24 -8.07 -13.50
CA ASP A 131 -23.47 -9.52 -13.54
C ASP A 131 -24.97 -9.84 -13.38
N ASP A 132 -25.71 -9.05 -12.59
CA ASP A 132 -27.17 -9.18 -12.39
C ASP A 132 -28.01 -8.62 -13.57
N GLY A 133 -27.38 -7.98 -14.56
CA GLY A 133 -28.03 -7.37 -15.73
C GLY A 133 -28.00 -8.21 -17.01
N ASN A 134 -27.50 -9.44 -16.97
CA ASN A 134 -27.44 -10.41 -18.08
C ASN A 134 -28.31 -11.64 -17.78
#